data_AF-A0A382TZB2-F1
#
_entry.id   AF-A0A382TZB2-F1
#
_cell.length_a   1.000
_cell.length_b   1.000
_cell.length_c   1.000
_cell.angle_alpha   90.00
_cell.angle_beta   90.00
_cell.angle_gamma   90.00
#
_symmetry.space_group_name_H-M   'P 1'
#
loop_
_entity.id
_entity.type
_entity.pdbx_description
1 polymer ?
#
loop_
_entity_poly.entity_id
_entity_poly.type
_entity_poly.pdbx_seq_one_letter_code
_entity_poly.pdbx_strand_id
1 'polypeptide(L)' 'GSLREAMESLDRDRDFLKQGGVFSDDQIDAFIALKFEEIYNLEHTPHPMEFEMYYSS' A
#
# COMPACT_ATOMS: atom_id res chain seq x y z
N GLY A 1 -2.52 -9.51 6.46
CA GLY A 1 -2.49 -8.13 6.96
C GLY A 1 -1.28 -7.43 6.42
N SER A 2 -1.37 -6.88 5.21
CA SER A 2 -0.28 -6.16 4.54
C SER A 2 -0.70 -4.72 4.22
N LEU A 3 0.28 -3.85 3.93
CA LEU A 3 -0.01 -2.49 3.49
C LEU A 3 -0.85 -2.49 2.19
N ARG A 4 -0.59 -3.45 1.28
CA ARG A 4 -1.39 -3.68 0.07
C ARG A 4 -2.84 -3.98 0.39
N GLU A 5 -3.11 -4.94 1.27
CA GLU A 5 -4.48 -5.29 1.68
C GLU A 5 -5.19 -4.11 2.35
N ALA A 6 -4.47 -3.29 3.11
CA ALA A 6 -5.03 -2.10 3.74
C ALA A 6 -5.42 -1.04 2.69
N MET A 7 -4.58 -0.80 1.68
CA MET A 7 -4.90 0.14 0.60
C MET A 7 -6.09 -0.33 -0.24
N GLU A 8 -6.18 -1.63 -0.54
CA GLU A 8 -7.33 -2.19 -1.25
C GLU A 8 -8.62 -2.14 -0.42
N SER A 9 -8.52 -2.31 0.91
CA SER A 9 -9.68 -2.19 1.79
C SER A 9 -10.15 -0.75 1.89
N LEU A 10 -9.22 0.21 1.95
CA LEU A 10 -9.52 1.64 1.89
C LEU A 10 -10.20 2.00 0.57
N ASP A 11 -9.72 1.48 -0.57
CA ASP A 11 -10.33 1.71 -1.88
C ASP A 11 -11.79 1.25 -1.91
N ARG A 12 -12.08 0.05 -1.38
CA ARG A 12 -13.42 -0.56 -1.36
C ARG A 12 -14.40 0.12 -0.41
N ASP A 13 -13.94 0.71 0.70
CA ASP A 13 -14.81 1.32 1.71
C ASP A 13 -14.21 2.62 2.28
N ARG A 14 -14.38 3.70 1.51
CA ARG A 14 -13.91 5.06 1.83
C ARG A 14 -15.03 6.06 2.11
N ASP A 15 -16.29 5.65 2.03
CA ASP A 15 -17.43 6.58 2.09
C ASP A 15 -17.56 7.26 3.45
N PHE A 16 -17.13 6.60 4.53
CA PHE A 16 -17.10 7.20 5.87
C PHE A 16 -16.11 8.37 5.97
N LEU A 17 -15.03 8.37 5.16
CA LEU A 17 -14.05 9.47 5.12
C LEU A 17 -14.58 10.67 4.32
N LYS A 18 -15.48 10.44 3.36
CA LYS A 18 -16.02 11.50 2.50
C LYS A 18 -17.18 12.27 3.13
N GLN A 19 -17.71 11.79 4.26
CA GLN A 19 -18.81 12.41 4.98
C GLN A 19 -18.50 13.89 5.30
N GLY A 20 -19.40 14.79 4.91
CA GLY A 20 -19.24 16.23 5.15
C GLY A 20 -18.14 16.90 4.30
N GLY A 21 -17.63 16.23 3.26
CA GLY A 21 -16.58 16.77 2.41
C GLY A 21 -15.21 16.86 3.09
N VAL A 22 -14.96 16.04 4.11
CA VAL A 22 -13.69 15.99 4.84
C VAL A 22 -12.55 15.51 3.93
N PHE A 23 -12.82 14.51 3.10
CA PHE A 23 -11.93 14.03 2.06
C PHE A 23 -12.63 14.00 0.70
N SER A 24 -11.90 14.33 -0.37
CA SER A 24 -12.34 14.11 -1.75
C SER A 24 -11.84 12.76 -2.29
N ASP A 25 -12.50 12.24 -3.33
CA ASP A 25 -12.06 11.04 -4.02
C ASP A 25 -10.63 11.22 -4.57
N ASP A 26 -10.32 12.37 -5.18
CA ASP A 26 -8.99 12.69 -5.71
C ASP A 26 -7.88 12.61 -4.64
N GLN A 27 -8.15 13.08 -3.41
CA GLN A 27 -7.18 13.02 -2.31
C GLN A 27 -6.89 11.58 -1.89
N ILE A 28 -7.93 10.76 -1.81
CA ILE A 28 -7.82 9.36 -1.40
C ILE A 28 -7.12 8.56 -2.50
N ASP A 29 -7.47 8.80 -3.77
CA ASP A 29 -6.83 8.15 -4.92
C ASP A 29 -5.35 8.49 -5.03
N ALA A 30 -4.99 9.76 -4.87
CA ALA A 30 -3.59 10.19 -4.86
C ALA A 30 -2.80 9.54 -3.71
N PHE A 31 -3.40 9.43 -2.53
CA PHE A 31 -2.78 8.76 -1.39
C PHE A 31 -2.56 7.27 -1.64
N ILE A 32 -3.57 6.56 -2.16
CA ILE A 32 -3.46 5.15 -2.53
C ILE A 32 -2.34 4.95 -3.55
N ALA A 33 -2.30 5.76 -4.62
CA ALA A 33 -1.25 5.67 -5.64
C ALA A 33 0.17 5.81 -5.05
N LEU A 34 0.39 6.82 -4.21
CA LEU A 34 1.68 7.03 -3.53
C LEU A 34 2.08 5.82 -2.66
N LYS A 35 1.11 5.20 -1.96
CA LYS A 35 1.38 4.01 -1.14
C LYS A 35 1.62 2.76 -1.97
N PHE A 36 1.01 2.63 -3.13
CA PHE A 36 1.30 1.53 -4.05
C PHE A 36 2.72 1.62 -4.63
N GLU A 37 3.26 2.83 -4.84
CA GLU A 37 4.67 2.99 -5.21
C GLU A 37 5.61 2.48 -4.09
N GLU A 38 5.33 2.81 -2.83
CA GLU A 38 6.09 2.30 -1.68
C GLU A 38 6.01 0.75 -1.58
N ILE A 39 4.81 0.19 -1.74
CA ILE A 39 4.59 -1.27 -1.75
C ILE A 39 5.40 -1.92 -2.87
N TYR A 40 5.32 -1.37 -4.09
CA TYR A 40 6.03 -1.92 -5.25
C TYR A 40 7.54 -1.96 -5.00
N ASN A 41 8.10 -0.88 -4.48
CA ASN A 41 9.52 -0.81 -4.14
C ASN A 41 9.92 -1.84 -3.09
N LEU A 42 9.09 -2.01 -2.04
CA LEU A 42 9.35 -3.00 -1.00
C LEU A 42 9.29 -4.44 -1.54
N GLU A 43 8.28 -4.75 -2.36
CA GLU A 43 8.07 -6.09 -2.93
C GLU A 43 9.12 -6.46 -4.00
N HIS A 44 9.72 -5.48 -4.66
CA HIS A 44 10.73 -5.70 -5.72
C HIS A 44 12.18 -5.47 -5.25
N THR A 45 12.38 -5.10 -3.98
CA THR A 45 13.73 -4.99 -3.41
C THR A 45 14.07 -6.29 -2.67
N PRO A 46 15.17 -6.97 -3.02
CA PRO A 46 15.57 -8.17 -2.32
C PRO A 46 15.82 -7.87 -0.84
N HIS A 47 15.18 -8.61 0.05
CA HIS A 47 15.35 -8.43 1.48
C HIS A 47 16.64 -9.13 1.94
N PRO A 48 17.46 -8.58 2.87
CA PRO A 48 18.71 -9.19 3.31
C PRO A 48 18.59 -10.66 3.79
N MET A 49 17.43 -11.01 4.35
CA MET A 49 17.11 -12.39 4.76
C MET A 49 17.03 -13.36 3.56
N GLU A 50 16.61 -12.90 2.38
CA GLU A 50 16.57 -13.71 1.16
C GLU A 50 18.00 -14.13 0.74
N PHE A 51 19.01 -13.29 0.99
CA PHE A 51 20.40 -13.67 0.78
C PHE A 51 20.83 -14.81 1.72
N GLU A 52 20.46 -14.78 3.00
CA GLU A 52 20.73 -15.89 3.93
C GLU A 52 20.04 -17.17 3.47
N MET A 53 18.79 -17.07 3.02
CA MET A 53 17.98 -18.20 2.59
C MET A 53 18.45 -18.83 1.27
N TYR A 54 18.98 -18.05 0.32
CA TYR A 54 19.28 -18.53 -1.04
C TYR A 54 20.77 -18.56 -1.41
N TYR A 55 21.66 -17.85 -0.70
CA TYR A 55 23.09 -17.74 -1.05
C TYR A 55 23.99 -18.72 -0.29
N SER A 56 23.54 -19.27 0.84
CA SER A 56 24.33 -20.23 1.66
C SER A 56 23.82 -21.69 1.57
N SER A 57 22.99 -21.98 0.56
CA SER A 57 22.47 -23.32 0.24
C SER A 57 23.35 -24.06 -0.76
#